data_AF-A0A8S2ZDN2-F1
#
_entry.id   AF-A0A8S2ZDN2-F1
#
_cell.length_a   1.000
_cell.length_b   1.000
_cell.length_c   1.000
_cell.angle_alpha   90.00
_cell.angle_beta   90.00
_cell.angle_gamma   90.00
#
_symmetry.space_group_name_H-M   'P 1'
#
loop_
_entity.id
_entity.type
_entity.pdbx_description
1 polymer ?
#
loop_
_entity_poly.entity_id
_entity_poly.type
_entity_poly.pdbx_seq_one_letter_code
_entity_poly.pdbx_strand_id
1 'polypeptide(L)' 'MQSYFRGEKEILLMLGSIFRIDKVDYDEDGKMWIAKLSLCAENDYELKDLIAQMKT' A
#
# COMPACT_ATOMS: atom_id res chain seq x y z
N MET A 1 19.03 2.57 -9.74
CA MET A 1 18.77 1.25 -9.15
C MET A 1 18.19 0.38 -10.24
N GLN A 2 18.89 -0.69 -10.63
CA GLN A 2 18.39 -1.61 -11.66
C GLN A 2 17.74 -2.79 -10.94
N SER A 3 16.46 -3.02 -11.19
CA SER A 3 15.74 -4.22 -10.73
C SER A 3 16.54 -5.48 -11.09
N TYR A 4 16.59 -6.45 -10.17
CA TYR A 4 17.13 -7.77 -10.45
C TYR A 4 16.28 -8.55 -11.47
N PHE A 5 14.99 -8.19 -11.58
CA PHE A 5 14.01 -8.77 -12.49
C PHE A 5 13.65 -7.77 -13.61
N ARG A 6 14.56 -7.63 -14.59
CA ARG A 6 14.48 -6.61 -15.67
C ARG A 6 13.17 -6.56 -16.48
N GLY A 7 12.32 -7.58 -16.42
CA GLY A 7 11.03 -7.63 -17.13
C GLY A 7 9.83 -7.19 -16.29
N GLU A 8 9.99 -7.02 -14.98
CA GLU A 8 8.88 -6.74 -14.07
C GLU A 8 8.75 -5.23 -13.80
N LYS A 9 7.51 -4.75 -13.70
CA LYS A 9 7.23 -3.39 -13.24
C LYS A 9 7.29 -3.39 -11.71
N GLU A 10 8.39 -2.90 -11.16
CA GLU A 10 8.57 -2.76 -9.73
C GLU A 10 8.15 -1.37 -9.22
N ILE A 11 7.63 -1.33 -8.00
CA ILE A 11 7.34 -0.09 -7.28
C ILE A 11 8.05 -0.20 -5.92
N LEU A 12 8.87 0.80 -5.60
CA LEU A 12 9.51 0.90 -4.28
C LEU A 12 8.58 1.63 -3.32
N LEU A 13 8.27 1.00 -2.19
CA LEU A 13 7.54 1.61 -1.09
C LEU A 13 8.52 1.95 0.03
N MET A 14 8.33 3.12 0.65
CA MET A 14 9.16 3.52 1.79
C MET A 14 8.76 2.71 3.03
N LEU A 15 9.74 2.38 3.86
CA LEU A 15 9.48 1.84 5.19
C LEU A 15 8.60 2.83 5.97
N GLY A 16 7.49 2.32 6.52
CA GLY A 16 6.50 3.14 7.20
C GLY A 16 5.41 3.74 6.30
N SER A 17 5.37 3.41 5.01
CA SER A 17 4.20 3.74 4.17
C SER A 17 2.95 3.06 4.72
N ILE A 18 1.89 3.86 4.91
CA ILE A 18 0.59 3.39 5.37
C ILE A 18 -0.40 3.48 4.21
N PHE A 19 -1.21 2.43 4.05
CA PHE A 19 -2.22 2.35 3.01
C PHE A 19 -3.59 2.15 3.64
N ARG A 20 -4.59 2.84 3.11
CA ARG A 20 -5.99 2.53 3.41
C ARG A 20 -6.48 1.46 2.45
N ILE A 21 -7.16 0.45 2.98
CA ILE A 21 -7.86 -0.54 2.18
C ILE A 21 -9.19 0.08 1.75
N ASP A 22 -9.35 0.31 0.45
CA ASP A 22 -10.60 0.85 -0.09
C ASP A 22 -11.59 -0.26 -0.47
N LYS A 23 -11.08 -1.43 -0.88
CA LYS A 23 -11.91 -2.58 -1.27
C LYS A 23 -11.12 -3.88 -1.18
N VAL A 24 -11.81 -4.97 -0.87
CA VAL A 24 -11.29 -6.35 -0.96
C VAL A 24 -12.34 -7.19 -1.66
N ASP A 25 -11.97 -7.80 -2.77
CA ASP A 25 -12.83 -8.70 -3.53
C ASP A 25 -12.11 -10.02 -3.76
N TYR A 26 -12.88 -11.10 -3.84
CA TYR A 26 -12.38 -12.38 -4.32
C TYR A 26 -12.66 -12.47 -5.82
N ASP A 27 -11.60 -12.71 -6.60
CA ASP A 27 -11.69 -13.04 -8.01
C ASP A 27 -11.90 -14.54 -8.15
N GLU A 28 -13.12 -14.94 -8.52
CA GLU A 28 -13.50 -16.33 -8.69
C GLU A 28 -12.79 -17.00 -9.88
N ASP A 29 -12.39 -16.25 -10.91
CA ASP A 29 -11.73 -16.80 -12.10
C ASP A 29 -10.25 -17.05 -11.83
N GLY A 30 -9.56 -16.06 -11.23
CA GLY A 30 -8.17 -16.18 -10.80
C GLY A 30 -7.98 -16.95 -9.48
N LYS A 31 -9.08 -17.28 -8.78
CA LYS A 31 -9.09 -17.88 -7.44
C LYS A 31 -8.19 -17.15 -6.44
N MET A 32 -8.20 -15.82 -6.49
CA MET A 32 -7.32 -14.96 -5.69
C MET A 32 -8.06 -13.79 -5.04
N TRP A 33 -7.53 -13.30 -3.93
CA TRP A 33 -8.02 -12.07 -3.30
C TRP A 33 -7.32 -10.85 -3.89
N ILE A 34 -8.10 -9.84 -4.25
CA ILE A 34 -7.61 -8.57 -4.77
C ILE A 34 -7.99 -7.47 -3.79
N ALA A 35 -6.98 -6.76 -3.30
CA ALA A 35 -7.17 -5.57 -2.46
C ALA A 35 -6.85 -4.31 -3.26
N LYS A 36 -7.75 -3.33 -3.22
CA LYS A 36 -7.51 -1.97 -3.73
C LYS A 36 -7.07 -1.08 -2.57
N LEU A 37 -5.91 -0.45 -2.73
CA LEU A 37 -5.26 0.35 -1.70
C LEU A 37 -5.04 1.79 -2.17
N SER A 38 -5.21 2.75 -1.28
CA SER A 38 -4.76 4.13 -1.45
C SER A 38 -3.60 4.41 -0.51
N LEU A 39 -2.50 4.96 -1.03
CA LEU A 39 -1.39 5.44 -0.21
C LEU A 39 -1.86 6.67 0.56
N CYS A 40 -1.79 6.61 1.89
CA CYS A 40 -2.22 7.73 2.71
C CYS A 40 -1.19 8.87 2.68
N ALA A 41 -1.67 10.11 2.60
CA ALA A 41 -0.86 11.31 2.68
C ALA A 41 -0.90 11.92 4.09
N GLU A 42 0.05 12.79 4.43
CA GLU A 42 0.09 13.48 5.73
C GLU A 42 -1.19 14.29 6.06
N ASN A 43 -1.97 14.61 5.03
CA ASN A 43 -3.20 15.38 5.15
C ASN A 43 -4.44 14.51 5.44
N ASP A 44 -4.31 13.19 5.40
CA ASP A 44 -5.40 12.28 5.74
C ASP A 44 -5.63 12.33 7.25
N TYR A 45 -6.64 13.12 7.63
CA TYR A 45 -6.90 13.53 9.01
C TYR A 45 -7.05 12.35 9.97
N GLU A 46 -7.63 11.24 9.50
CA GLU A 46 -7.85 10.01 10.28
C GLU A 46 -6.56 9.25 10.60
N LEU A 47 -5.47 9.54 9.89
CA LEU A 47 -4.20 8.84 10.05
C LEU A 47 -3.17 9.61 10.87
N LYS A 48 -3.44 10.87 11.22
CA LYS A 48 -2.48 11.72 11.94
C LYS A 48 -2.06 11.12 13.27
N ASP A 49 -3.00 10.52 14.00
CA ASP A 49 -2.72 9.90 15.30
C ASP A 49 -1.89 8.62 15.14
N LEU A 50 -2.14 7.82 14.10
CA LEU A 50 -1.35 6.63 13.79
C LEU A 50 0.07 6.99 13.34
N ILE A 51 0.20 7.99 12.46
CA ILE A 51 1.51 8.50 12.01
C ILE A 51 2.29 9.10 13.19
N ALA A 52 1.62 9.78 14.13
CA ALA A 52 2.26 10.30 15.34
C ALA A 52 2.81 9.18 16.23
N GLN A 53 2.09 8.06 16.38
CA GLN A 53 2.58 6.90 17.14
C GLN A 53 3.84 6.27 16.52
N MET A 54 3.93 6.23 15.19
CA MET A 54 5.09 5.65 14.47
C MET A 54 6.36 6.51 14.53
N LYS A 55 6.25 7.79 14.92
CA LYS A 55 7.40 8.70 15.08
C LYS A 55 8.02 8.65 16.49
N THR A 56 7.52 7.79 17.38
CA THR A 56 8.00 7.60 18.76
C THR A 56 9.09 6.54 18.81
#